data_AF-A0A935DGS5-F1
#
_entry.id   AF-A0A935DGS5-F1
#
_cell.length_a   1.000
_cell.length_b   1.000
_cell.length_c   1.000
_cell.angle_alpha   90.00
_cell.angle_beta   90.00
_cell.angle_gamma   90.00
#
_symmetry.space_group_name_H-M   'P 1'
#
loop_
_entity.id
_entity.type
_entity.pdbx_description
1 polymer ?
#
loop_
_entity_poly.entity_id
_entity_poly.type
_entity_poly.pdbx_seq_one_letter_code
_entity_poly.pdbx_strand_id
1 'polypeptide(L)'
;MKALRPGERPLDDGVRYGQEAWREVDGVTFCHWDRWILRLALDEKGGLDAIAWMFRQRMIDPKRNVDKDAAEAMHLQMVDLRKRLEQAKRTPETLLDDEERASQWLHRKAFLRVWKSGPNHRTRAMLDTPRKRLGLRALRGNWERYPVSPARYDTALRRTLGFDGGDVPWWETRALAIGLDLE
;
A
#
# COMPACT_ATOMS: atom_id res chain seq x y z
N MET A 1 -3.24 -0.63 -29.99
CA MET A 1 -3.38 0.48 -29.01
C MET A 1 -4.35 1.51 -29.59
N LYS A 2 -5.50 1.75 -28.95
CA LYS A 2 -6.44 2.81 -29.38
C LYS A 2 -5.91 4.16 -28.87
N ALA A 3 -5.62 5.08 -29.78
CA ALA A 3 -5.15 6.44 -29.48
C ALA A 3 -6.14 7.15 -28.53
N LEU A 4 -5.63 8.01 -27.65
CA LEU A 4 -6.44 9.00 -26.91
C LEU A 4 -7.32 9.75 -27.92
N ARG A 5 -8.60 9.98 -27.60
CA ARG A 5 -9.39 10.93 -28.39
C ARG A 5 -8.70 12.30 -28.29
N PRO A 6 -8.55 13.07 -29.38
CA PRO A 6 -8.00 14.41 -29.28
C PRO A 6 -8.88 15.24 -28.34
N GLY A 7 -8.31 15.77 -27.24
CA GLY A 7 -8.98 16.75 -26.38
C GLY A 7 -9.29 16.34 -24.94
N GLU A 8 -8.96 15.14 -24.49
CA GLU A 8 -9.13 14.79 -23.07
C GLU A 8 -8.08 15.50 -22.20
N ARG A 9 -8.52 16.40 -21.32
CA ARG A 9 -7.63 17.12 -20.40
C ARG A 9 -7.20 16.19 -19.25
N PRO A 10 -5.91 16.20 -18.85
CA PRO A 10 -5.48 15.51 -17.64
C PRO A 10 -6.27 16.00 -16.41
N LEU A 11 -6.72 15.06 -15.59
CA LEU A 11 -7.48 15.36 -14.36
C LEU A 11 -6.59 15.57 -13.13
N ASP A 12 -5.28 15.63 -13.31
CA ASP A 12 -4.31 16.12 -12.33
C ASP A 12 -3.06 16.66 -13.05
N ASP A 13 -2.14 17.26 -12.27
CA ASP A 13 -0.87 17.83 -12.74
C ASP A 13 0.14 16.80 -13.31
N GLY A 14 -0.18 15.51 -13.30
CA GLY A 14 0.68 14.41 -13.74
C GLY A 14 1.67 13.94 -12.69
N VAL A 15 1.90 14.70 -11.62
CA VAL A 15 3.03 14.49 -10.68
C VAL A 15 2.62 13.72 -9.43
N ARG A 16 1.32 13.52 -9.19
CA ARG A 16 0.82 12.80 -7.99
C ARG A 16 1.36 11.37 -7.87
N TYR A 17 1.87 11.07 -6.68
CA TYR A 17 2.56 9.82 -6.32
C TYR A 17 1.64 8.78 -5.65
N GLY A 18 0.47 9.18 -5.16
CA GLY A 18 -0.62 8.33 -4.71
C GLY A 18 -1.07 8.58 -3.27
N GLN A 19 -0.16 8.98 -2.38
CA GLN A 19 -0.44 9.20 -0.95
C GLN A 19 -1.02 10.58 -0.63
N GLU A 20 -0.89 11.51 -1.56
CA GLU A 20 -1.44 12.86 -1.46
C GLU A 20 -2.97 12.83 -1.39
N ALA A 21 -3.54 13.74 -0.58
CA ALA A 21 -4.98 13.90 -0.48
C ALA A 21 -5.58 14.29 -1.84
N TRP A 22 -6.70 13.66 -2.18
CA TRP A 22 -7.45 13.90 -3.41
C TRP A 22 -8.81 14.52 -3.10
N ARG A 23 -9.57 13.92 -2.17
CA ARG A 23 -10.94 14.35 -1.85
C ARG A 23 -11.27 14.08 -0.38
N GLU A 24 -12.11 14.92 0.20
CA GLU A 24 -12.69 14.69 1.52
C GLU A 24 -14.21 14.67 1.40
N VAL A 25 -14.85 13.67 2.00
CA VAL A 25 -16.30 13.51 2.01
C VAL A 25 -16.73 13.07 3.40
N ASP A 26 -17.66 13.79 4.01
CA ASP A 26 -18.21 13.46 5.34
C ASP A 26 -17.12 13.26 6.42
N GLY A 27 -16.06 14.08 6.37
CA GLY A 27 -14.90 14.01 7.28
C GLY A 27 -13.94 12.84 7.02
N VAL A 28 -14.14 12.10 5.93
CA VAL A 28 -13.27 11.00 5.49
C VAL A 28 -12.40 11.46 4.32
N THR A 29 -11.08 11.45 4.52
CA THR A 29 -10.12 11.79 3.47
C THR A 29 -9.79 10.58 2.59
N PHE A 30 -9.75 10.81 1.28
CA PHE A 30 -9.33 9.89 0.23
C PHE A 30 -8.08 10.44 -0.47
N CYS A 31 -7.17 9.55 -0.85
CA CYS A 31 -5.93 9.87 -1.54
C CYS A 31 -5.98 9.46 -3.02
N HIS A 32 -4.93 9.83 -3.78
CA HIS A 32 -4.85 9.49 -5.21
C HIS A 32 -4.79 7.98 -5.49
N TRP A 33 -4.26 7.16 -4.56
CA TRP A 33 -4.37 5.70 -4.67
C TRP A 33 -5.82 5.24 -4.69
N ASP A 34 -6.67 5.83 -3.84
CA ASP A 34 -8.10 5.52 -3.81
C ASP A 34 -8.75 5.89 -5.13
N ARG A 35 -8.49 7.10 -5.63
CA ARG A 35 -9.00 7.58 -6.94
C ARG A 35 -8.72 6.57 -8.06
N TRP A 36 -7.48 6.08 -8.15
CA TRP A 36 -7.09 5.12 -9.18
C TRP A 36 -7.77 3.75 -9.00
N ILE A 37 -7.82 3.25 -7.77
CA ILE A 37 -8.48 1.96 -7.48
C ILE A 37 -9.97 2.05 -7.78
N LEU A 38 -10.65 3.11 -7.34
CA LEU A 38 -12.07 3.35 -7.59
C LEU A 38 -12.34 3.44 -9.09
N ARG A 39 -11.49 4.14 -9.85
CA ARG A 39 -11.67 4.25 -11.30
C ARG A 39 -11.61 2.89 -11.98
N LEU A 40 -10.68 2.02 -11.58
CA LEU A 40 -10.59 0.67 -12.12
C LEU A 40 -11.77 -0.21 -11.68
N ALA A 41 -12.27 -0.02 -10.46
CA ALA A 41 -13.38 -0.79 -9.94
C ALA A 41 -14.66 -0.62 -10.77
N LEU A 42 -14.87 0.53 -11.42
CA LEU A 42 -16.04 0.76 -12.28
C LEU A 42 -16.10 -0.16 -13.51
N ASP A 43 -14.93 -0.62 -14.00
CA ASP A 43 -14.86 -1.46 -15.19
C ASP A 43 -14.86 -2.97 -14.85
N GLU A 44 -14.70 -3.31 -13.57
CA GLU A 44 -14.67 -4.68 -13.09
C GLU A 44 -16.06 -5.14 -12.64
N LYS A 45 -16.56 -6.26 -13.16
CA LYS A 45 -17.90 -6.79 -12.79
C LYS A 45 -18.04 -7.08 -11.28
N GLY A 46 -16.94 -7.35 -10.58
CA GLY A 46 -16.92 -7.54 -9.13
C GLY A 46 -16.40 -6.32 -8.37
N GLY A 47 -16.23 -5.17 -9.02
CA GLY A 47 -15.76 -3.94 -8.41
C GLY A 47 -14.47 -4.09 -7.62
N LEU A 48 -14.45 -3.50 -6.41
CA LEU A 48 -13.33 -3.59 -5.49
C LEU A 48 -13.01 -5.02 -5.06
N ASP A 49 -14.01 -5.91 -4.99
CA ASP A 49 -13.81 -7.31 -4.61
C ASP A 49 -13.02 -8.09 -5.67
N ALA A 50 -13.27 -7.83 -6.95
CA ALA A 50 -12.51 -8.43 -8.05
C ALA A 50 -11.02 -8.01 -7.98
N ILE A 51 -10.76 -6.71 -7.83
CA ILE A 51 -9.40 -6.18 -7.68
C ILE A 51 -8.73 -6.78 -6.43
N ALA A 52 -9.47 -6.88 -5.32
CA ALA A 52 -8.95 -7.47 -4.09
C ALA A 52 -8.61 -8.93 -4.20
N TRP A 53 -9.42 -9.69 -4.92
CA TRP A 53 -9.15 -11.08 -5.23
C TRP A 53 -7.89 -11.20 -6.10
N MET A 54 -7.71 -10.36 -7.12
CA MET A 54 -6.52 -10.38 -7.98
C MET A 54 -5.22 -10.15 -7.20
N PHE A 55 -5.19 -9.20 -6.25
CA PHE A 55 -4.02 -9.02 -5.38
C PHE A 55 -3.79 -10.20 -4.45
N ARG A 56 -4.84 -10.83 -3.92
CA ARG A 56 -4.70 -12.08 -3.16
C ARG A 56 -4.09 -13.20 -3.98
N GLN A 57 -4.51 -13.37 -5.24
CA GLN A 57 -3.92 -14.35 -6.15
C GLN A 57 -2.43 -14.07 -6.40
N ARG A 58 -2.03 -12.80 -6.55
CA ARG A 58 -0.62 -12.41 -6.70
C ARG A 58 0.23 -12.73 -5.47
N MET A 59 -0.33 -12.71 -4.26
CA MET A 59 0.39 -13.05 -3.03
C MET A 59 0.66 -14.56 -2.92
N ILE A 60 -0.29 -15.39 -3.35
CA ILE A 60 -0.24 -16.85 -3.17
C ILE A 60 0.43 -17.60 -4.32
N ASP A 61 0.41 -17.06 -5.54
CA ASP A 61 0.94 -17.72 -6.72
C ASP A 61 2.49 -17.80 -6.68
N PRO A 62 3.08 -19.00 -6.52
CA PRO A 62 4.53 -19.16 -6.44
C PRO A 62 5.21 -19.06 -7.81
N LYS A 63 4.46 -19.17 -8.92
CA LYS A 63 5.00 -19.16 -10.29
C LYS A 63 5.10 -17.76 -10.87
N ARG A 64 4.46 -16.78 -10.24
CA ARG A 64 4.53 -15.37 -10.65
C ARG A 64 5.72 -14.72 -9.97
N ASN A 65 6.67 -14.23 -10.77
CA ASN A 65 7.74 -13.34 -10.31
C ASN A 65 7.17 -11.94 -10.03
N VAL A 66 6.25 -11.86 -9.06
CA VAL A 66 5.53 -10.66 -8.66
C VAL A 66 5.98 -10.32 -7.25
N ASP A 67 6.20 -9.03 -7.02
CA ASP A 67 6.49 -8.50 -5.69
C ASP A 67 5.30 -8.75 -4.75
N LYS A 68 5.47 -9.72 -3.84
CA LYS A 68 4.46 -10.12 -2.86
C LYS A 68 4.21 -9.04 -1.82
N ASP A 69 5.21 -8.25 -1.50
CA ASP A 69 5.10 -7.16 -0.53
C ASP A 69 4.29 -6.00 -1.13
N ALA A 70 4.53 -5.65 -2.40
CA ALA A 70 3.68 -4.73 -3.15
C ALA A 70 2.23 -5.22 -3.26
N ALA A 71 2.02 -6.51 -3.53
CA ALA A 71 0.68 -7.10 -3.62
C ALA A 71 -0.06 -7.06 -2.27
N GLU A 72 0.63 -7.35 -1.16
CA GLU A 72 0.08 -7.27 0.19
C GLU A 72 -0.24 -5.83 0.60
N ALA A 73 0.66 -4.88 0.29
CA ALA A 73 0.45 -3.46 0.51
C ALA A 73 -0.80 -2.96 -0.22
N MET A 74 -0.92 -3.26 -1.52
CA MET A 74 -2.12 -2.92 -2.31
C MET A 74 -3.37 -3.63 -1.78
N HIS A 75 -3.23 -4.87 -1.27
CA HIS A 75 -4.33 -5.58 -0.64
C HIS A 75 -4.92 -4.79 0.53
N LEU A 76 -4.05 -4.28 1.40
CA LEU A 76 -4.43 -3.52 2.58
C LEU A 76 -4.98 -2.14 2.25
N GLN A 77 -4.47 -1.49 1.20
CA GLN A 77 -5.07 -0.24 0.72
C GLN A 77 -6.55 -0.43 0.38
N MET A 78 -6.94 -1.54 -0.24
CA MET A 78 -8.36 -1.76 -0.54
C MET A 78 -9.17 -2.10 0.72
N VAL A 79 -8.60 -2.83 1.67
CA VAL A 79 -9.27 -3.10 2.96
C VAL A 79 -9.55 -1.78 3.68
N ASP A 80 -8.58 -0.88 3.71
CA ASP A 80 -8.72 0.46 4.27
C ASP A 80 -9.72 1.32 3.49
N LEU A 81 -9.62 1.34 2.15
CA LEU A 81 -10.56 2.05 1.28
C LEU A 81 -12.00 1.59 1.48
N ARG A 82 -12.25 0.29 1.60
CA ARG A 82 -13.61 -0.24 1.86
C ARG A 82 -14.18 0.26 3.17
N LYS A 83 -13.39 0.24 4.25
CA LYS A 83 -13.81 0.79 5.54
C LYS A 83 -14.15 2.29 5.44
N ARG A 84 -13.32 3.05 4.72
CA ARG A 84 -13.55 4.49 4.50
C ARG A 84 -14.78 4.77 3.64
N LEU A 85 -15.05 3.95 2.61
CA LEU A 85 -16.28 4.02 1.82
C LEU A 85 -17.52 3.69 2.66
N GLU A 86 -17.47 2.63 3.46
CA GLU A 86 -18.54 2.24 4.37
C GLU A 86 -18.83 3.34 5.39
N GLN A 87 -17.79 3.92 6.00
CA GLN A 87 -17.91 5.04 6.94
C GLN A 87 -18.56 6.27 6.28
N ALA A 88 -18.15 6.62 5.06
CA ALA A 88 -18.71 7.73 4.30
C ALA A 88 -20.07 7.40 3.64
N LYS A 89 -20.55 6.15 3.75
CA LYS A 89 -21.75 5.64 3.05
C LYS A 89 -21.70 5.92 1.54
N ARG A 90 -20.53 5.73 0.92
CA ARG A 90 -20.30 5.96 -0.53
C ARG A 90 -19.98 4.66 -1.26
N THR A 91 -20.35 4.64 -2.53
CA THR A 91 -19.88 3.65 -3.51
C THR A 91 -18.87 4.29 -4.47
N PRO A 92 -18.08 3.50 -5.23
CA PRO A 92 -17.19 4.03 -6.26
C PRO A 92 -17.89 4.96 -7.26
N GLU A 93 -19.11 4.62 -7.66
CA GLU A 93 -19.93 5.43 -8.57
C GLU A 93 -20.25 6.77 -7.94
N THR A 94 -20.68 6.80 -6.67
CA THR A 94 -21.05 8.06 -6.01
C THR A 94 -19.86 8.93 -5.62
N LEU A 95 -18.68 8.34 -5.44
CA LEU A 95 -17.50 9.06 -4.97
C LEU A 95 -16.70 9.70 -6.11
N LEU A 96 -16.70 9.10 -7.30
CA LEU A 96 -16.11 9.68 -8.51
C LEU A 96 -17.12 10.61 -9.19
N ASP A 97 -16.68 11.76 -9.70
CA ASP A 97 -17.54 12.62 -10.52
C ASP A 97 -17.71 12.09 -11.96
N ASP A 98 -18.66 12.66 -12.71
CA ASP A 98 -18.95 12.24 -14.09
C ASP A 98 -17.72 12.29 -15.01
N GLU A 99 -16.87 13.30 -14.83
CA GLU A 99 -15.66 13.49 -15.63
C GLU A 99 -14.63 12.39 -15.33
N GLU A 100 -14.40 12.09 -14.06
CA GLU A 100 -13.53 11.01 -13.61
C GLU A 100 -14.02 9.64 -14.08
N ARG A 101 -15.32 9.39 -14.00
CA ARG A 101 -15.94 8.14 -14.51
C ARG A 101 -15.69 7.98 -16.01
N ALA A 102 -15.90 9.05 -16.78
CA ALA A 102 -15.73 9.02 -18.23
C ALA A 102 -14.25 9.03 -18.69
N SER A 103 -13.32 9.42 -17.81
CA SER A 103 -11.94 9.68 -18.21
C SER A 103 -11.15 8.41 -18.58
N GLN A 104 -10.70 8.35 -19.84
CA GLN A 104 -9.79 7.35 -20.37
C GLN A 104 -8.33 7.64 -19.98
N TRP A 105 -7.98 8.90 -19.76
CA TRP A 105 -6.69 9.29 -19.23
C TRP A 105 -6.52 8.77 -17.80
N LEU A 106 -7.50 9.01 -16.92
CA LEU A 106 -7.47 8.53 -15.54
C LEU A 106 -7.44 7.00 -15.48
N HIS A 107 -8.25 6.33 -16.31
CA HIS A 107 -8.24 4.87 -16.41
C HIS A 107 -6.85 4.34 -16.79
N ARG A 108 -6.20 4.90 -17.82
CA ARG A 108 -4.84 4.50 -18.23
C ARG A 108 -3.82 4.73 -17.13
N LYS A 109 -3.86 5.90 -16.49
CA LYS A 109 -2.96 6.22 -15.38
C LYS A 109 -3.15 5.25 -14.21
N ALA A 110 -4.41 5.01 -13.84
CA ALA A 110 -4.77 4.08 -12.78
C ALA A 110 -4.27 2.66 -13.08
N PHE A 111 -4.49 2.17 -14.30
CA PHE A 111 -4.00 0.86 -14.73
C PHE A 111 -2.48 0.73 -14.60
N LEU A 112 -1.73 1.73 -15.06
CA LEU A 112 -0.27 1.74 -14.94
C LEU A 112 0.18 1.75 -13.48
N ARG A 113 -0.38 2.64 -12.66
CA ARG A 113 0.02 2.79 -11.25
C ARG A 113 -0.32 1.55 -10.42
N VAL A 114 -1.55 1.05 -10.53
CA VAL A 114 -2.07 -0.06 -9.71
C VAL A 114 -1.47 -1.40 -10.13
N TRP A 115 -1.34 -1.66 -11.45
CA TRP A 115 -0.98 -2.99 -11.93
C TRP A 115 0.46 -3.16 -12.39
N LYS A 116 1.13 -2.09 -12.86
CA LYS A 116 2.47 -2.17 -13.47
C LYS A 116 3.56 -1.62 -12.57
N SER A 117 3.37 -0.43 -11.98
CA SER A 117 4.41 0.22 -11.19
C SER A 117 4.47 -0.23 -9.74
N GLY A 118 3.32 -0.62 -9.16
CA GLY A 118 3.24 -0.93 -7.73
C GLY A 118 3.35 0.32 -6.83
N PRO A 119 3.17 0.17 -5.52
CA PRO A 119 3.08 1.30 -4.59
C PRO A 119 4.46 1.78 -4.13
N ASN A 120 5.11 2.61 -4.95
CA ASN A 120 6.39 3.26 -4.59
C ASN A 120 6.25 4.25 -3.42
N HIS A 121 5.08 4.86 -3.28
CA HIS A 121 4.75 5.80 -2.20
C HIS A 121 3.58 5.25 -1.41
N ARG A 122 3.89 4.58 -0.31
CA ARG A 122 2.94 3.79 0.47
C ARG A 122 2.17 4.67 1.45
N THR A 123 0.86 4.46 1.51
CA THR A 123 0.02 5.00 2.58
C THR A 123 0.32 4.29 3.90
N ARG A 124 -0.18 4.83 5.02
CA ARG A 124 -0.10 4.15 6.32
C ARG A 124 -0.70 2.74 6.30
N ALA A 125 -1.81 2.55 5.58
CA ALA A 125 -2.43 1.23 5.43
C ALA A 125 -1.53 0.24 4.67
N MET A 126 -0.83 0.72 3.64
CA MET A 126 0.13 -0.08 2.86
C MET A 126 1.41 -0.43 3.63
N LEU A 127 1.76 0.35 4.67
CA LEU A 127 2.95 0.11 5.49
C LEU A 127 2.73 -0.93 6.59
N ASP A 128 1.51 -1.05 7.13
CA ASP A 128 1.19 -1.96 8.23
C ASP A 128 0.75 -3.36 7.74
N THR A 129 1.66 -4.08 7.09
CA THR A 129 1.35 -5.41 6.54
C THR A 129 1.32 -6.51 7.61
N PRO A 130 0.45 -7.54 7.48
CA PRO A 130 0.51 -8.73 8.34
C PRO A 130 1.91 -9.33 8.46
N ARG A 131 2.66 -9.43 7.35
CA ARG A 131 4.06 -9.89 7.37
C ARG A 131 4.94 -8.99 8.24
N LYS A 132 4.83 -7.66 8.11
CA LYS A 132 5.56 -6.69 8.94
C LYS A 132 5.16 -6.79 10.41
N ARG A 133 3.87 -6.90 10.73
CA ARG A 133 3.39 -7.11 12.11
C ARG A 133 3.92 -8.40 12.71
N LEU A 134 3.93 -9.49 11.94
CA LEU A 134 4.48 -10.78 12.38
C LEU A 134 5.99 -10.68 12.64
N GLY A 135 6.73 -10.03 11.74
CA GLY A 135 8.16 -9.78 11.91
C GLY A 135 8.46 -8.95 13.16
N LEU A 136 7.73 -7.84 13.35
CA LEU A 136 7.85 -7.01 14.55
C LEU A 136 7.52 -7.80 15.83
N ARG A 137 6.46 -8.62 15.81
CA ARG A 137 6.10 -9.47 16.94
C ARG A 137 7.16 -10.54 17.23
N ALA A 138 7.73 -11.16 16.21
CA ALA A 138 8.80 -12.14 16.38
C ALA A 138 10.06 -11.50 16.97
N LEU A 139 10.41 -10.29 16.52
CA LEU A 139 11.59 -9.58 16.99
C LEU A 139 11.43 -8.97 18.39
N ARG A 140 10.24 -8.43 18.70
CA ARG A 140 10.01 -7.54 19.84
C ARG A 140 8.92 -7.97 20.79
N GLY A 141 8.06 -8.90 20.40
CA GLY A 141 6.83 -9.24 21.13
C GLY A 141 7.06 -9.85 22.51
N ASN A 142 8.26 -10.34 22.80
CA ASN A 142 8.63 -10.87 24.11
C ASN A 142 9.50 -9.93 24.94
N TRP A 143 9.77 -8.70 24.48
CA TRP A 143 10.68 -7.77 25.17
C TRP A 143 10.26 -7.45 26.60
N GLU A 144 8.96 -7.34 26.85
CA GLU A 144 8.40 -7.08 28.19
C GLU A 144 8.55 -8.26 29.17
N ARG A 145 8.85 -9.47 28.67
CA ARG A 145 9.03 -10.66 29.51
C ARG A 145 10.46 -10.83 30.02
N TYR A 146 11.43 -10.06 29.50
CA TYR A 146 12.79 -10.09 30.00
C TYR A 146 12.91 -9.32 31.32
N PRO A 147 13.77 -9.75 32.26
CA PRO A 147 14.01 -9.05 33.52
C PRO A 147 14.40 -7.57 33.35
N VAL A 148 15.09 -7.28 32.24
CA VAL A 148 15.35 -5.91 31.77
C VAL A 148 14.86 -5.82 30.33
N SER A 149 13.79 -5.09 30.11
CA SER A 149 13.21 -4.93 28.77
C SER A 149 14.17 -4.19 27.83
N PRO A 150 14.54 -4.77 26.67
CA PRO A 150 15.32 -4.08 25.65
C PRO A 150 14.60 -2.88 25.02
N ALA A 151 13.28 -2.77 25.20
CA ALA A 151 12.45 -1.75 24.55
C ALA A 151 12.95 -0.32 24.77
N ARG A 152 13.42 -0.02 25.99
CA ARG A 152 13.93 1.33 26.33
C ARG A 152 15.21 1.71 25.61
N TYR A 153 15.93 0.76 25.03
CA TYR A 153 17.20 0.96 24.34
C TYR A 153 17.09 0.90 22.82
N ASP A 154 15.94 0.50 22.26
CA ASP A 154 15.77 0.24 20.82
C ASP A 154 16.16 1.44 19.95
N THR A 155 15.70 2.64 20.32
CA THR A 155 16.03 3.86 19.57
C THR A 155 17.53 4.17 19.61
N ALA A 156 18.19 3.95 20.75
CA ALA A 156 19.62 4.17 20.89
C ALA A 156 20.42 3.12 20.09
N LEU A 157 20.05 1.84 20.20
CA LEU A 157 20.64 0.73 19.45
C LEU A 157 20.52 0.94 17.93
N ARG A 158 19.34 1.33 17.44
CA ARG A 158 19.11 1.61 16.02
C ARG A 158 20.00 2.74 15.52
N ARG A 159 20.11 3.84 16.29
CA ARG A 159 20.99 4.96 15.96
C ARG A 159 22.46 4.54 15.92
N THR A 160 22.92 3.79 16.92
CA THR A 160 24.31 3.31 16.99
C THR A 160 24.65 2.34 15.86
N LEU A 161 23.69 1.51 15.46
CA LEU A 161 23.85 0.54 14.37
C LEU A 161 23.58 1.13 12.97
N GLY A 162 23.29 2.44 12.87
CA GLY A 162 23.06 3.11 11.59
C GLY A 162 21.73 2.76 10.91
N PHE A 163 20.75 2.23 11.64
CA PHE A 163 19.45 1.78 11.12
C PHE A 163 18.40 2.90 10.98
N ASP A 164 18.82 4.17 10.96
CA ASP A 164 17.91 5.30 10.81
C ASP A 164 17.51 5.46 9.33
N GLY A 165 16.43 4.80 8.90
CA GLY A 165 15.69 5.19 7.69
C GLY A 165 15.27 4.10 6.69
N GLY A 166 15.44 2.80 6.95
CA GLY A 166 15.03 1.74 6.01
C GLY A 166 14.59 0.45 6.71
N ASP A 167 13.70 -0.31 6.05
CA ASP A 167 13.43 -1.71 6.41
C ASP A 167 14.74 -2.50 6.30
N VAL A 168 15.35 -2.82 7.44
CA VAL A 168 16.59 -3.62 7.48
C VAL A 168 16.26 -5.06 7.06
N PRO A 169 16.99 -5.67 6.12
CA PRO A 169 16.84 -7.08 5.77
C PRO A 169 17.08 -7.98 6.99
N TRP A 170 16.20 -8.97 7.18
CA TRP A 170 16.14 -9.87 8.35
C TRP A 170 17.40 -10.73 8.60
N TRP A 171 18.37 -10.76 7.67
CA TRP A 171 19.63 -11.51 7.86
C TRP A 171 20.69 -10.73 8.64
N GLU A 172 20.66 -9.39 8.66
CA GLU A 172 21.58 -8.58 9.49
C GLU A 172 21.21 -8.63 10.98
N THR A 173 19.93 -8.79 11.29
CA THR A 173 19.46 -8.93 12.69
C THR A 173 19.89 -10.25 13.33
N ARG A 174 20.29 -11.24 12.53
CA ARG A 174 20.67 -12.58 13.00
C ARG A 174 22.11 -12.62 13.53
N ALA A 175 23.00 -11.78 13.00
CA ALA A 175 24.40 -11.71 13.46
C ALA A 175 24.50 -11.23 14.92
N LEU A 176 23.66 -10.26 15.30
CA LEU A 176 23.65 -9.71 16.66
C LEU A 176 22.92 -10.59 17.68
N ALA A 177 22.04 -11.50 17.24
CA ALA A 177 21.28 -12.39 18.13
C ALA A 177 22.01 -13.70 18.47
N ILE A 178 23.06 -14.07 17.73
CA ILE A 178 23.76 -15.36 17.91
C ILE A 178 25.16 -15.18 18.55
N GLY A 179 25.69 -13.95 18.68
CA GLY A 179 27.03 -13.76 19.26
C GLY A 179 28.10 -14.50 18.46
N LEU A 180 27.96 -14.51 17.13
CA LEU A 180 29.03 -14.97 16.25
C LEU A 180 29.94 -13.78 16.00
N ASP A 181 31.07 -13.77 16.70
CA ASP A 181 32.26 -13.07 16.26
C ASP A 181 32.56 -13.48 14.82
N LEU A 182 32.50 -12.52 13.90
CA LEU A 182 33.08 -12.66 12.58
C LEU A 182 34.51 -12.14 12.67
N GLU A 183 35.44 -13.07 12.86
CA GLU A 183 36.82 -12.92 12.36
C GLU A 183 36.85 -13.03 10.84
#